data_AF-A0A9X3PF23-F1
#
_entry.id   AF-A0A9X3PF23-F1
#
_cell.length_a   1.000
_cell.length_b   1.000
_cell.length_c   1.000
_cell.angle_alpha   90.00
_cell.angle_beta   90.00
_cell.angle_gamma   90.00
#
_symmetry.space_group_name_H-M   'P 1'
#
loop_
_entity.id
_entity.type
_entity.pdbx_description
1 polymer ?
#
loop_
_entity_poly.entity_id
_entity_poly.type
_entity_poly.pdbx_seq_one_letter_code
_entity_poly.pdbx_strand_id
1 'polypeptide(L)'
;MHTSRILVAAAFGAVATVTWAPAAIAEPDTEPRYAANQIAQVEPADADLVAGEAHRVRHRDAAFIKTRFDEVVLGSGDTLTVASPDGAESYMYRAADVEAGELRALSIEGDTAEVLLHDAEDGTAATAHLAAYSRGLNEAELASRPSEREAGPESICGKDDSRNAVCYRESDPEVWDAGRSVARLIINDESYCTAWLADHGNRLMTNNHCFTTSAEARVTEVQFKYRCLECSGGATRVPLKVRGAEVLATNYKYDFTLFTVADYEKIDHLPHLPMDTDRAYAGEKVFIAEHPGGRPLRIAAVSDRGGPSGAIRLCKIIDNGANGNGLRTDLSYYCDTEGGSSGSPVISRDTGEVVGLHHLGGCPNQAARMDRIWPLIAPYYR
;
A
#
# COMPACT_ATOMS: atom_id res chain seq x y z
N MET A 1 34.08 -61.48 -67.49
CA MET A 1 33.25 -61.40 -66.28
C MET A 1 34.23 -61.29 -65.11
N HIS A 2 34.43 -60.22 -64.33
CA HIS A 2 33.78 -58.93 -64.09
C HIS A 2 34.64 -57.76 -64.61
N THR A 3 34.00 -56.71 -65.12
CA THR A 3 34.63 -55.45 -65.55
C THR A 3 34.46 -54.38 -64.48
N SER A 4 35.53 -54.02 -63.76
CA SER A 4 35.57 -52.86 -62.87
C SER A 4 35.66 -51.57 -63.68
N ARG A 5 34.66 -50.71 -63.54
CA ARG A 5 34.68 -49.33 -64.05
C ARG A 5 35.18 -48.39 -62.94
N ILE A 6 36.27 -47.68 -63.22
CA ILE A 6 36.78 -46.58 -62.39
C ILE A 6 36.01 -45.31 -62.77
N LEU A 7 35.35 -44.69 -61.78
CA LEU A 7 34.72 -43.38 -61.90
C LEU A 7 35.51 -42.41 -61.01
N VAL A 8 36.20 -41.46 -61.65
CA VAL A 8 36.88 -40.34 -60.99
C VAL A 8 35.83 -39.24 -60.81
N ALA A 9 35.46 -38.94 -59.56
CA ALA A 9 34.61 -37.80 -59.22
C ALA A 9 35.48 -36.63 -58.75
N ALA A 10 35.44 -35.53 -59.50
CA ALA A 10 36.10 -34.28 -59.16
C ALA A 10 35.34 -33.57 -58.03
N ALA A 11 36.02 -33.27 -56.92
CA ALA A 11 35.47 -32.47 -55.83
C ALA A 11 35.63 -30.97 -56.16
N PHE A 12 34.52 -30.30 -56.47
CA PHE A 12 34.45 -28.83 -56.46
C PHE A 12 34.18 -28.36 -55.03
N GLY A 13 35.17 -27.70 -54.42
CA GLY A 13 35.01 -27.05 -53.12
C GLY A 13 34.20 -25.77 -53.24
N ALA A 14 33.03 -25.72 -52.60
CA ALA A 14 32.28 -24.48 -52.42
C ALA A 14 32.88 -23.70 -51.24
N VAL A 15 33.44 -22.52 -51.51
CA VAL A 15 33.88 -21.58 -50.47
C VAL A 15 32.64 -20.83 -49.99
N ALA A 16 32.12 -21.18 -48.82
CA ALA A 16 31.06 -20.42 -48.15
C ALA A 16 31.67 -19.17 -47.52
N THR A 17 31.35 -17.99 -48.05
CA THR A 17 31.66 -16.71 -47.43
C THR A 17 30.74 -16.48 -46.24
N VAL A 18 31.26 -16.68 -45.03
CA VAL A 18 30.57 -16.31 -43.79
C VAL A 18 30.55 -14.79 -43.70
N THR A 19 29.41 -14.19 -44.03
CA THR A 19 29.15 -12.78 -43.74
C THR A 19 28.83 -12.66 -42.26
N TRP A 20 29.76 -12.09 -41.49
CA TRP A 20 29.50 -11.68 -40.12
C TRP A 20 28.60 -10.45 -40.16
N ALA A 21 27.30 -10.64 -39.99
CA ALA A 21 26.43 -9.54 -39.58
C ALA A 21 26.86 -9.11 -38.17
N PRO A 22 27.09 -7.82 -37.90
CA PRO A 22 27.31 -7.38 -36.53
C PRO A 22 26.08 -7.78 -35.71
N ALA A 23 26.31 -8.50 -34.62
CA ALA A 23 25.26 -8.78 -33.65
C ALA A 23 24.66 -7.44 -33.22
N ALA A 24 23.34 -7.33 -33.31
CA ALA A 24 22.64 -6.22 -32.69
C ALA A 24 23.02 -6.23 -31.21
N ILE A 25 23.69 -5.16 -30.76
CA ILE A 25 23.91 -4.90 -29.34
C ILE A 25 22.51 -4.67 -28.79
N ALA A 26 22.00 -5.63 -28.02
CA ALA A 26 20.82 -5.40 -27.21
C ALA A 26 21.12 -4.16 -26.34
N GLU A 27 20.22 -3.18 -26.35
CA GLU A 27 20.30 -2.05 -25.43
C GLU A 27 20.38 -2.60 -23.99
N PRO A 28 21.12 -1.95 -23.08
CA PRO A 28 21.17 -2.41 -21.70
C PRO A 28 19.74 -2.40 -21.16
N ASP A 29 19.27 -3.56 -20.66
CA ASP A 29 18.09 -3.62 -19.80
C ASP A 29 18.32 -2.59 -18.69
N THR A 30 17.58 -1.48 -18.77
CA THR A 30 17.66 -0.43 -17.77
C THR A 30 16.97 -0.99 -16.52
N GLU A 31 17.74 -1.11 -15.43
CA GLU A 31 17.19 -1.42 -14.11
C GLU A 31 15.90 -0.61 -13.88
N PRO A 32 14.85 -1.22 -13.33
CA PRO A 32 13.57 -0.54 -13.14
C PRO A 32 13.78 0.77 -12.38
N ARG A 33 13.20 1.86 -12.92
CA ARG A 33 13.36 3.23 -12.40
C ARG A 33 12.87 3.38 -10.95
N TYR A 34 11.92 2.55 -10.54
CA TYR A 34 11.22 2.64 -9.26
C TYR A 34 11.26 1.29 -8.53
N ALA A 35 11.34 1.34 -7.20
CA ALA A 35 11.24 0.13 -6.39
C ALA A 35 9.81 -0.45 -6.44
N ALA A 36 9.68 -1.75 -6.19
CA ALA A 36 8.40 -2.45 -6.24
C ALA A 36 7.37 -1.85 -5.26
N ASN A 37 7.82 -1.49 -4.05
CA ASN A 37 7.02 -0.90 -2.98
C ASN A 37 6.98 0.64 -3.00
N GLN A 38 7.39 1.30 -4.08
CA GLN A 38 7.39 2.76 -4.19
C GLN A 38 6.06 3.27 -4.77
N ILE A 39 5.41 4.26 -4.13
CA ILE A 39 4.20 4.96 -4.62
C ILE A 39 4.42 6.44 -4.88
N ALA A 40 5.56 7.00 -4.47
CA ALA A 40 5.91 8.39 -4.75
C ALA A 40 7.42 8.54 -4.88
N GLN A 41 7.81 9.64 -5.52
CA GLN A 41 9.20 10.09 -5.58
C GLN A 41 9.32 11.40 -4.81
N VAL A 42 10.29 11.49 -3.91
CA VAL A 42 10.63 12.75 -3.28
C VAL A 42 11.42 13.63 -4.25
N GLU A 43 10.99 14.87 -4.38
CA GLU A 43 11.63 15.92 -5.17
C GLU A 43 12.00 17.10 -4.23
N PRO A 44 13.15 17.76 -4.43
CA PRO A 44 13.50 18.97 -3.69
C PRO A 44 12.63 20.16 -4.13
N ALA A 45 12.38 21.11 -3.22
CA ALA A 45 11.69 22.37 -3.52
C ALA A 45 12.53 23.60 -3.16
N ASP A 46 13.10 23.64 -1.95
CA ASP A 46 13.98 24.71 -1.45
C ASP A 46 13.33 26.12 -1.56
N ALA A 47 12.29 26.36 -0.76
CA ALA A 47 11.54 27.61 -0.80
C ALA A 47 11.05 28.07 0.58
N ASP A 48 11.48 29.26 1.01
CA ASP A 48 10.92 29.94 2.17
C ASP A 48 9.49 30.42 1.89
N LEU A 49 8.56 30.12 2.80
CA LEU A 49 7.18 30.59 2.67
C LEU A 49 7.05 32.03 3.18
N VAL A 50 6.35 32.85 2.40
CA VAL A 50 5.99 34.22 2.78
C VAL A 50 4.57 34.22 3.34
N ALA A 51 4.39 34.70 4.57
CA ALA A 51 3.08 34.75 5.21
C ALA A 51 2.08 35.59 4.37
N GLY A 52 0.88 35.05 4.17
CA GLY A 52 -0.18 35.66 3.37
C GLY A 52 -0.07 35.46 1.87
N GLU A 53 1.03 34.88 1.35
CA GLU A 53 1.20 34.54 -0.06
C GLU A 53 1.05 33.04 -0.29
N ALA A 54 0.23 32.65 -1.26
CA ALA A 54 0.07 31.24 -1.62
C ALA A 54 1.27 30.77 -2.46
N HIS A 55 1.99 29.77 -1.95
CA HIS A 55 3.05 29.08 -2.68
C HIS A 55 2.48 27.86 -3.40
N ARG A 56 2.67 27.77 -4.71
CA ARG A 56 2.13 26.68 -5.53
C ARG A 56 3.19 25.62 -5.80
N VAL A 57 2.93 24.39 -5.35
CA VAL A 57 3.74 23.21 -5.67
C VAL A 57 3.04 22.43 -6.78
N ARG A 58 3.70 22.27 -7.94
CA ARG A 58 3.13 21.56 -9.08
C ARG A 58 4.13 20.57 -9.65
N HIS A 59 3.68 19.33 -9.82
CA HIS A 59 4.41 18.30 -10.54
C HIS A 59 3.46 17.62 -11.52
N ARG A 60 3.64 17.91 -12.81
CA ARG A 60 2.74 17.44 -13.87
C ARG A 60 2.54 15.93 -13.79
N ASP A 61 1.29 15.51 -13.96
CA ASP A 61 0.85 14.11 -13.97
C ASP A 61 1.06 13.37 -12.63
N ALA A 62 1.44 14.05 -11.53
CA ALA A 62 1.50 13.41 -10.22
C ALA A 62 0.11 12.99 -9.74
N ALA A 63 0.03 11.81 -9.13
CA ALA A 63 -1.22 11.30 -8.56
C ALA A 63 -1.65 12.10 -7.31
N PHE A 64 -0.68 12.60 -6.55
CA PHE A 64 -0.86 13.48 -5.41
C PHE A 64 0.42 14.28 -5.15
N ILE A 65 0.31 15.36 -4.38
CA ILE A 65 1.44 16.13 -3.86
C ILE A 65 1.42 16.08 -2.33
N LYS A 66 2.51 15.68 -1.70
CA LYS A 66 2.66 15.65 -0.23
C LYS A 66 3.87 16.47 0.18
N THR A 67 3.64 17.63 0.78
CA THR A 67 4.70 18.61 1.10
C THR A 67 5.38 18.31 2.43
N ARG A 68 6.69 18.59 2.48
CA ARG A 68 7.54 18.47 3.66
C ARG A 68 8.12 19.83 3.99
N PHE A 69 7.99 20.22 5.25
CA PHE A 69 8.53 21.47 5.75
C PHE A 69 9.53 21.22 6.86
N ASP A 70 10.57 22.03 6.90
CA ASP A 70 11.49 22.19 8.01
C ASP A 70 11.56 23.68 8.40
N GLU A 71 12.35 23.97 9.44
CA GLU A 71 12.48 25.32 10.01
C GLU A 71 11.12 25.96 10.36
N VAL A 72 10.15 25.11 10.73
CA VAL A 72 8.77 25.53 11.01
C VAL A 72 8.68 26.09 12.42
N VAL A 73 8.27 27.36 12.51
CA VAL A 73 7.95 28.03 13.76
C VAL A 73 6.53 28.59 13.63
N LEU A 74 5.61 28.08 14.43
CA LEU A 74 4.22 28.55 14.49
C LEU A 74 3.90 28.98 15.92
N GLY A 75 3.41 30.20 16.06
CA GLY A 75 2.72 30.72 17.23
C GLY A 75 1.37 30.04 17.48
N SER A 76 0.68 30.50 18.51
CA SER A 76 -0.62 29.96 18.93
C SER A 76 -1.77 30.30 17.96
N GLY A 77 -1.65 31.43 17.25
CA GLY A 77 -2.62 31.88 16.25
C GLY A 77 -2.25 31.51 14.81
N ASP A 78 -1.03 31.02 14.59
CA ASP A 78 -0.50 30.74 13.27
C ASP A 78 -1.02 29.43 12.70
N THR A 79 -1.08 29.38 11.38
CA THR A 79 -1.46 28.16 10.67
C THR A 79 -0.66 27.99 9.40
N LEU A 80 -0.32 26.74 9.07
CA LEU A 80 0.10 26.36 7.73
C LEU A 80 -1.03 25.57 7.08
N THR A 81 -1.50 25.98 5.93
CA THR A 81 -2.57 25.30 5.18
C THR A 81 -2.01 24.73 3.89
N VAL A 82 -2.33 23.47 3.59
CA VAL A 82 -2.05 22.83 2.31
C VAL A 82 -3.38 22.43 1.68
N ALA A 83 -3.67 22.87 0.46
CA ALA A 83 -4.95 22.68 -0.18
C ALA A 83 -4.83 22.38 -1.68
N SER A 84 -5.88 21.81 -2.26
CA SER A 84 -6.08 21.78 -3.71
C SER A 84 -6.38 23.19 -4.24
N PRO A 85 -6.04 23.51 -5.50
CA PRO A 85 -6.28 24.86 -6.07
C PRO A 85 -7.76 25.29 -6.12
N ASP A 86 -8.69 24.35 -6.06
CA ASP A 86 -10.14 24.59 -6.01
C ASP A 86 -10.68 24.62 -4.57
N GLY A 87 -9.84 24.36 -3.57
CA GLY A 87 -10.20 24.28 -2.15
C GLY A 87 -11.06 23.08 -1.77
N ALA A 88 -11.28 22.12 -2.66
CA ALA A 88 -12.09 20.93 -2.39
C ALA A 88 -11.44 19.97 -1.39
N GLU A 89 -10.10 19.97 -1.34
CA GLU A 89 -9.30 19.27 -0.34
C GLU A 89 -8.40 20.27 0.38
N SER A 90 -8.41 20.29 1.70
CA SER A 90 -7.61 21.24 2.49
C SER A 90 -7.30 20.68 3.89
N TYR A 91 -6.05 20.87 4.31
CA TYR A 91 -5.56 20.50 5.63
C TYR A 91 -4.82 21.66 6.26
N MET A 92 -5.13 21.93 7.52
CA MET A 92 -4.56 23.03 8.30
C MET A 92 -3.79 22.47 9.49
N TYR A 93 -2.58 22.98 9.67
CA TYR A 93 -1.63 22.60 10.70
C TYR A 93 -1.35 23.79 11.61
N ARG A 94 -1.12 23.50 12.89
CA ARG A 94 -0.80 24.46 13.96
C ARG A 94 0.49 24.06 14.66
N ALA A 95 0.92 24.87 15.63
CA ALA A 95 2.10 24.60 16.46
C ALA A 95 2.14 23.18 17.06
N ALA A 96 0.99 22.61 17.43
CA ALA A 96 0.89 21.26 17.99
C ALA A 96 1.19 20.14 16.97
N ASP A 97 1.17 20.45 15.67
CA ASP A 97 1.42 19.51 14.58
C ASP A 97 2.90 19.47 14.16
N VAL A 98 3.71 20.40 14.65
CA VAL A 98 5.13 20.55 14.33
C VAL A 98 5.97 19.75 15.32
N GLU A 99 6.82 18.85 14.80
CA GLU A 99 7.72 18.04 15.60
C GLU A 99 9.17 18.44 15.32
N ALA A 100 9.86 18.98 16.34
CA ALA A 100 11.26 19.39 16.22
C ALA A 100 11.56 20.35 15.04
N GLY A 101 10.58 21.23 14.70
CA GLY A 101 10.68 22.16 13.58
C GLY A 101 10.35 21.55 12.22
N GLU A 102 9.96 20.28 12.17
CA GLU A 102 9.51 19.60 10.95
C GLU A 102 7.99 19.43 10.93
N LEU A 103 7.43 19.49 9.72
CA LEU A 103 6.02 19.20 9.48
C LEU A 103 5.87 18.44 8.18
N ARG A 104 5.22 17.26 8.24
CA ARG A 104 4.80 16.51 7.05
C ARG A 104 3.30 16.65 6.86
N ALA A 105 2.90 17.33 5.80
CA ALA A 105 1.50 17.51 5.48
C ALA A 105 0.89 16.21 4.95
N LEU A 106 -0.40 15.99 5.19
CA LEU A 106 -1.24 15.10 4.41
C LEU A 106 -1.21 15.49 2.92
N SER A 107 -1.26 14.48 2.06
CA SER A 107 -1.23 14.66 0.60
C SER A 107 -2.47 15.38 0.07
N ILE A 108 -2.31 16.11 -1.03
CA ILE A 108 -3.40 16.66 -1.85
C ILE A 108 -3.50 15.81 -3.12
N GLU A 109 -4.68 15.29 -3.43
CA GLU A 109 -4.91 14.52 -4.66
C GLU A 109 -4.72 15.41 -5.90
N GLY A 110 -4.07 14.86 -6.92
CA GLY A 110 -3.76 15.54 -8.17
C GLY A 110 -2.35 16.15 -8.23
N ASP A 111 -2.11 16.89 -9.31
CA ASP A 111 -0.77 17.32 -9.74
C ASP A 111 -0.28 18.62 -9.08
N THR A 112 -1.12 19.25 -8.25
CA THR A 112 -0.88 20.59 -7.70
C THR A 112 -1.41 20.72 -6.27
N ALA A 113 -0.59 21.28 -5.39
CA ALA A 113 -0.98 21.76 -4.05
C ALA A 113 -0.67 23.26 -3.91
N GLU A 114 -1.49 23.97 -3.14
CA GLU A 114 -1.26 25.33 -2.70
C GLU A 114 -0.97 25.34 -1.20
N VAL A 115 0.15 25.97 -0.83
CA VAL A 115 0.59 26.12 0.55
C VAL A 115 0.42 27.58 0.96
N LEU A 116 -0.22 27.81 2.09
CA LEU A 116 -0.40 29.14 2.66
C LEU A 116 0.06 29.15 4.11
N LEU A 117 1.05 29.98 4.41
CA LEU A 117 1.44 30.30 5.78
C LEU A 117 0.64 31.53 6.24
N HIS A 118 -0.01 31.41 7.39
CA HIS A 118 -0.73 32.51 8.03
C HIS A 118 -0.04 32.86 9.35
N ASP A 119 0.44 34.10 9.41
CA ASP A 119 1.06 34.72 10.59
C ASP A 119 0.01 35.58 11.31
N ALA A 120 -0.29 35.23 12.55
CA ALA A 120 -1.17 35.99 13.41
C ALA A 120 -0.38 37.04 14.20
N GLU A 121 -1.01 38.15 14.58
CA GLU A 121 -0.39 39.14 15.46
C GLU A 121 -0.30 38.64 16.93
N ASP A 122 0.37 37.52 17.16
CA ASP A 122 0.51 36.88 18.48
C ASP A 122 1.91 37.05 19.11
N GLY A 123 2.80 37.75 18.40
CA GLY A 123 4.15 38.10 18.85
C GLY A 123 5.22 37.06 18.50
N THR A 124 4.85 35.96 17.85
CA THR A 124 5.77 35.02 17.20
C THR A 124 5.64 35.21 15.70
N ALA A 125 6.74 35.44 14.98
CA ALA A 125 6.68 35.49 13.53
C ALA A 125 6.62 34.06 12.98
N ALA A 126 5.57 33.72 12.23
CA ALA A 126 5.44 32.43 11.59
C ALA A 126 6.54 32.22 10.53
N THR A 127 7.22 31.07 10.58
CA THR A 127 8.17 30.64 9.55
C THR A 127 7.88 29.21 9.12
N ALA A 128 8.17 28.91 7.85
CA ALA A 128 8.20 27.56 7.33
C ALA A 128 9.00 27.54 6.03
N HIS A 129 9.89 26.56 5.90
CA HIS A 129 10.64 26.33 4.68
C HIS A 129 10.13 25.05 4.00
N LEU A 130 9.74 25.14 2.73
CA LEU A 130 9.35 23.98 1.93
C LEU A 130 10.62 23.28 1.42
N ALA A 131 11.10 22.32 2.20
CA ALA A 131 12.30 21.56 1.88
C ALA A 131 12.11 20.65 0.65
N ALA A 132 10.99 19.93 0.61
CA ALA A 132 10.73 18.91 -0.40
C ALA A 132 9.24 18.62 -0.56
N TYR A 133 8.89 17.86 -1.60
CA TYR A 133 7.57 17.27 -1.76
C TYR A 133 7.68 15.87 -2.37
N SER A 134 6.80 14.97 -1.94
CA SER A 134 6.59 13.70 -2.62
C SER A 134 5.55 13.89 -3.71
N ARG A 135 5.91 13.55 -4.94
CA ARG A 135 4.98 13.42 -6.06
C ARG A 135 4.57 11.96 -6.22
N GLY A 136 3.28 11.70 -6.05
CA GLY A 136 2.69 10.37 -6.25
C GLY A 136 2.94 9.89 -7.68
N LEU A 137 3.40 8.66 -7.82
CA LEU A 137 3.60 8.02 -9.12
C LEU A 137 2.24 7.88 -9.84
N ASN A 138 2.22 8.16 -11.14
CA ASN A 138 1.02 7.97 -11.94
C ASN A 138 0.82 6.49 -12.32
N GLU A 139 -0.34 6.16 -12.92
CA GLU A 139 -0.67 4.77 -13.27
C GLU A 139 0.38 4.09 -14.16
N ALA A 140 0.95 4.80 -15.12
CA ALA A 140 1.97 4.25 -16.02
C ALA A 140 3.28 3.98 -15.28
N GLU A 141 3.68 4.88 -14.38
CA GLU A 141 4.85 4.70 -13.52
C GLU A 141 4.66 3.54 -12.54
N LEU A 142 3.49 3.45 -11.90
CA LEU A 142 3.13 2.35 -11.00
C LEU A 142 3.14 0.99 -11.74
N ALA A 143 2.70 0.96 -13.00
CA ALA A 143 2.74 -0.23 -13.85
C ALA A 143 4.14 -0.59 -14.36
N SER A 144 5.08 0.36 -14.36
CA SER A 144 6.47 0.13 -14.76
C SER A 144 7.35 -0.44 -13.65
N ARG A 145 6.86 -0.43 -12.40
CA ARG A 145 7.56 -1.01 -11.25
C ARG A 145 7.78 -2.51 -11.48
N PRO A 146 8.89 -3.06 -10.97
CA PRO A 146 9.07 -4.50 -10.98
C PRO A 146 7.94 -5.13 -10.16
N SER A 147 7.40 -6.25 -10.62
CA SER A 147 6.44 -6.98 -9.80
C SER A 147 7.11 -7.42 -8.51
N GLU A 148 6.47 -7.25 -7.36
CA GLU A 148 7.00 -7.79 -6.10
C GLU A 148 7.19 -9.31 -6.14
N ARG A 149 6.64 -10.01 -7.13
CA ARG A 149 6.91 -11.42 -7.38
C ARG A 149 8.40 -11.77 -7.52
N GLU A 150 9.25 -10.82 -7.92
CA GLU A 150 10.70 -11.00 -8.05
C GLU A 150 11.50 -10.60 -6.80
N ALA A 151 10.88 -9.91 -5.82
CA ALA A 151 11.62 -9.32 -4.68
C ALA A 151 10.89 -9.32 -3.31
N GLY A 152 9.60 -9.65 -3.23
CA GLY A 152 8.77 -9.58 -2.02
C GLY A 152 8.09 -10.92 -1.70
N PRO A 153 7.65 -11.12 -0.45
CA PRO A 153 7.01 -12.37 -0.06
C PRO A 153 5.59 -12.48 -0.62
N GLU A 154 4.86 -11.40 -0.91
CA GLU A 154 3.43 -11.44 -1.30
C GLU A 154 3.22 -11.78 -2.79
N SER A 155 2.13 -12.45 -3.17
CA SER A 155 2.03 -13.00 -4.53
C SER A 155 0.61 -13.25 -5.06
N ILE A 156 0.39 -12.91 -6.33
CA ILE A 156 -0.73 -13.44 -7.11
C ILE A 156 -0.50 -14.93 -7.37
N CYS A 157 -1.47 -15.76 -7.03
CA CYS A 157 -1.39 -17.21 -7.11
C CYS A 157 -1.90 -17.80 -8.41
N GLY A 158 -1.64 -17.16 -9.54
CA GLY A 158 -2.15 -17.60 -10.83
C GLY A 158 -2.48 -16.39 -11.66
N LYS A 159 -3.76 -16.20 -11.94
CA LYS A 159 -4.29 -14.93 -12.44
C LYS A 159 -4.76 -14.10 -11.25
N ASP A 160 -4.72 -12.77 -11.39
CA ASP A 160 -5.31 -11.89 -10.38
C ASP A 160 -6.84 -12.01 -10.42
N ASP A 161 -7.40 -12.67 -9.41
CA ASP A 161 -8.83 -12.85 -9.23
C ASP A 161 -9.45 -11.78 -8.30
N SER A 162 -8.63 -10.88 -7.73
CA SER A 162 -9.12 -9.76 -6.93
C SER A 162 -9.94 -8.80 -7.81
N ARG A 163 -10.85 -8.05 -7.17
CA ARG A 163 -11.69 -7.06 -7.87
C ARG A 163 -11.76 -5.76 -7.09
N ASN A 164 -12.01 -4.66 -7.78
CA ASN A 164 -12.28 -3.38 -7.12
C ASN A 164 -13.43 -3.57 -6.12
N ALA A 165 -13.30 -3.01 -4.90
CA ALA A 165 -14.27 -3.24 -3.83
C ALA A 165 -15.72 -2.96 -4.25
N VAL A 166 -15.93 -1.94 -5.08
CA VAL A 166 -17.27 -1.53 -5.55
C VAL A 166 -18.01 -2.61 -6.35
N CYS A 167 -17.30 -3.60 -6.91
CA CYS A 167 -17.92 -4.76 -7.55
C CYS A 167 -18.79 -5.58 -6.57
N TYR A 168 -18.50 -5.52 -5.28
CA TYR A 168 -19.22 -6.27 -4.23
C TYR A 168 -20.39 -5.48 -3.65
N ARG A 169 -20.53 -4.18 -3.95
CA ARG A 169 -21.55 -3.30 -3.34
C ARG A 169 -22.98 -3.87 -3.39
N GLU A 170 -23.35 -4.51 -4.51
CA GLU A 170 -24.69 -5.08 -4.70
C GLU A 170 -24.69 -6.62 -4.58
N SER A 171 -23.58 -7.27 -4.91
CA SER A 171 -23.49 -8.73 -4.97
C SER A 171 -23.12 -9.38 -3.65
N ASP A 172 -22.40 -8.66 -2.79
CA ASP A 172 -21.96 -9.11 -1.46
C ASP A 172 -21.76 -7.88 -0.53
N PRO A 173 -22.88 -7.32 0.00
CA PRO A 173 -22.84 -6.08 0.79
C PRO A 173 -22.00 -6.19 2.07
N GLU A 174 -21.89 -7.37 2.67
CA GLU A 174 -21.10 -7.60 3.88
C GLU A 174 -19.60 -7.45 3.58
N VAL A 175 -19.14 -8.06 2.49
CA VAL A 175 -17.75 -7.91 2.00
C VAL A 175 -17.46 -6.46 1.62
N TRP A 176 -18.41 -5.78 0.98
CA TRP A 176 -18.30 -4.35 0.67
C TRP A 176 -18.18 -3.48 1.92
N ASP A 177 -19.00 -3.73 2.94
CA ASP A 177 -19.04 -2.94 4.15
C ASP A 177 -17.77 -3.12 4.99
N ALA A 178 -17.25 -4.35 5.08
CA ALA A 178 -15.98 -4.65 5.74
C ALA A 178 -14.80 -3.88 5.11
N GLY A 179 -14.79 -3.76 3.77
CA GLY A 179 -13.75 -2.99 3.07
C GLY A 179 -13.73 -1.50 3.43
N ARG A 180 -14.81 -0.93 4.00
CA ARG A 180 -14.82 0.48 4.43
C ARG A 180 -13.97 0.76 5.67
N SER A 181 -13.64 -0.29 6.44
CA SER A 181 -12.78 -0.24 7.62
C SER A 181 -11.29 -0.29 7.26
N VAL A 182 -10.96 -0.53 6.00
CA VAL A 182 -9.59 -0.72 5.50
C VAL A 182 -9.04 0.59 4.93
N ALA A 183 -7.77 0.85 5.20
CA ALA A 183 -7.05 2.04 4.79
C ALA A 183 -5.75 1.70 4.08
N ARG A 184 -5.36 2.56 3.14
CA ARG A 184 -4.01 2.58 2.56
C ARG A 184 -3.10 3.38 3.49
N LEU A 185 -1.89 2.88 3.73
CA LEU A 185 -0.83 3.63 4.39
C LEU A 185 0.09 4.25 3.34
N ILE A 186 0.49 5.50 3.57
CA ILE A 186 1.64 6.14 2.90
C ILE A 186 2.69 6.36 3.97
N ILE A 187 3.76 5.57 3.91
CA ILE A 187 4.80 5.48 4.94
C ILE A 187 6.05 6.17 4.42
N ASN A 188 6.63 7.04 5.25
CA ASN A 188 7.81 7.84 4.91
C ASN A 188 7.68 8.60 3.57
N ASP A 189 6.44 8.90 3.18
CA ASP A 189 6.03 9.56 1.94
C ASP A 189 6.41 8.86 0.62
N GLU A 190 6.81 7.59 0.65
CA GLU A 190 7.27 6.87 -0.54
C GLU A 190 6.78 5.43 -0.62
N SER A 191 6.60 4.74 0.50
CA SER A 191 6.14 3.35 0.52
C SER A 191 4.71 3.22 1.02
N TYR A 192 4.17 2.01 0.95
CA TYR A 192 2.78 1.76 1.27
C TYR A 192 2.58 0.39 1.92
N CYS A 193 1.51 0.33 2.70
CA CYS A 193 0.98 -0.88 3.31
C CYS A 193 -0.55 -0.72 3.41
N THR A 194 -1.19 -1.71 4.00
CA THR A 194 -2.60 -1.67 4.39
C THR A 194 -2.73 -1.61 5.91
N ALA A 195 -3.76 -0.91 6.39
CA ALA A 195 -4.18 -0.91 7.78
C ALA A 195 -5.70 -1.04 7.87
N TRP A 196 -6.21 -1.27 9.06
CA TRP A 196 -7.66 -1.33 9.29
C TRP A 196 -8.05 -0.91 10.70
N LEU A 197 -9.29 -0.43 10.82
CA LEU A 197 -9.89 0.03 12.06
C LEU A 197 -10.38 -1.17 12.89
N ALA A 198 -9.73 -1.43 14.03
CA ALA A 198 -9.98 -2.62 14.84
C ALA A 198 -11.05 -2.41 15.91
N ASP A 199 -11.12 -1.22 16.50
CA ASP A 199 -12.06 -0.93 17.59
C ASP A 199 -12.35 0.58 17.74
N HIS A 200 -13.44 0.87 18.45
CA HIS A 200 -13.94 2.21 18.77
C HIS A 200 -13.01 3.04 19.68
N GLY A 201 -12.04 2.43 20.34
CA GLY A 201 -11.09 3.08 21.23
C GLY A 201 -9.87 3.72 20.55
N ASN A 202 -9.96 4.10 19.27
CA ASN A 202 -8.81 4.53 18.45
C ASN A 202 -7.74 3.43 18.36
N ARG A 203 -8.10 2.31 17.73
CA ARG A 203 -7.22 1.16 17.53
C ARG A 203 -7.18 0.79 16.05
N LEU A 204 -5.99 0.82 15.47
CA LEU A 204 -5.73 0.39 14.12
C LEU A 204 -4.66 -0.68 14.09
N MET A 205 -4.76 -1.59 13.14
CA MET A 205 -3.81 -2.69 12.93
C MET A 205 -3.12 -2.54 11.58
N THR A 206 -1.83 -2.85 11.55
CA THR A 206 -1.00 -3.07 10.35
C THR A 206 0.14 -4.04 10.71
N ASN A 207 1.13 -4.24 9.82
CA ASN A 207 2.27 -5.09 10.14
C ASN A 207 3.40 -4.37 10.90
N ASN A 208 4.21 -5.16 11.61
CA ASN A 208 5.45 -4.70 12.22
C ASN A 208 6.46 -4.25 11.15
N HIS A 209 6.57 -4.95 10.03
CA HIS A 209 7.48 -4.55 8.96
C HIS A 209 7.07 -3.25 8.22
N CYS A 210 5.83 -2.78 8.37
CA CYS A 210 5.39 -1.51 7.81
C CYS A 210 5.95 -0.33 8.62
N PHE A 211 5.82 -0.39 9.95
CA PHE A 211 6.51 0.49 10.89
C PHE A 211 6.43 -0.07 12.32
N THR A 212 7.34 0.37 13.18
CA THR A 212 7.51 -0.17 14.55
C THR A 212 7.48 0.89 15.64
N THR A 213 7.64 2.17 15.30
CA THR A 213 7.77 3.25 16.27
C THR A 213 6.70 4.32 16.11
N SER A 214 6.40 5.05 17.19
CA SER A 214 5.48 6.20 17.13
C SER A 214 6.02 7.33 16.24
N ALA A 215 7.35 7.47 16.12
CA ALA A 215 7.94 8.45 15.21
C ALA A 215 7.59 8.13 13.73
N GLU A 216 7.73 6.86 13.33
CA GLU A 216 7.31 6.40 12.00
C GLU A 216 5.78 6.51 11.80
N ALA A 217 4.99 6.21 12.84
CA ALA A 217 3.53 6.34 12.78
C ALA A 217 3.10 7.79 12.54
N ARG A 218 3.74 8.78 13.18
CA ARG A 218 3.38 10.20 13.04
C ARG A 218 3.67 10.79 11.66
N VAL A 219 4.66 10.25 10.96
CA VAL A 219 4.95 10.60 9.56
C VAL A 219 4.16 9.73 8.56
N THR A 220 3.36 8.78 9.05
CA THR A 220 2.52 7.92 8.20
C THR A 220 1.14 8.54 8.02
N GLU A 221 0.72 8.62 6.76
CA GLU A 221 -0.64 9.00 6.39
C GLU A 221 -1.51 7.77 6.22
N VAL A 222 -2.70 7.80 6.83
CA VAL A 222 -3.69 6.73 6.81
C VAL A 222 -4.89 7.19 5.98
N GLN A 223 -5.14 6.50 4.87
CA GLN A 223 -6.13 6.88 3.86
C GLN A 223 -7.29 5.88 3.79
N PHE A 224 -8.43 6.24 4.37
CA PHE A 224 -9.67 5.48 4.22
C PHE A 224 -10.42 5.90 2.95
N LYS A 225 -11.33 5.04 2.49
CA LYS A 225 -12.21 5.29 1.33
C LYS A 225 -11.47 5.51 0.00
N TYR A 226 -10.15 5.26 -0.07
CA TYR A 226 -9.40 5.25 -1.32
C TYR A 226 -9.81 4.05 -2.18
N ARG A 227 -10.79 4.24 -3.06
CA ARG A 227 -11.37 3.17 -3.87
C ARG A 227 -11.87 3.69 -5.21
N CYS A 228 -11.89 2.83 -6.21
CA CYS A 228 -12.53 3.11 -7.50
C CYS A 228 -14.02 3.39 -7.33
N LEU A 229 -14.55 4.30 -8.16
CA LEU A 229 -15.98 4.58 -8.26
C LEU A 229 -16.74 3.47 -8.98
N GLU A 230 -16.08 2.82 -9.94
CA GLU A 230 -16.67 1.81 -10.82
C GLU A 230 -15.95 0.47 -10.72
N CYS A 231 -16.69 -0.62 -10.98
CA CYS A 231 -16.15 -1.98 -10.86
C CYS A 231 -15.02 -2.25 -11.88
N SER A 232 -15.08 -1.62 -13.05
CA SER A 232 -14.02 -1.70 -14.08
C SER A 232 -12.72 -0.97 -13.68
N GLY A 233 -12.73 -0.18 -12.60
CA GLY A 233 -11.60 0.66 -12.20
C GLY A 233 -11.69 2.08 -12.77
N GLY A 234 -10.59 2.82 -12.71
CA GLY A 234 -10.48 4.21 -13.16
C GLY A 234 -10.61 5.20 -12.00
N ALA A 235 -11.44 6.24 -12.17
CA ALA A 235 -11.58 7.32 -11.22
C ALA A 235 -11.83 6.83 -9.78
N THR A 236 -11.14 7.46 -8.83
CA THR A 236 -11.19 7.12 -7.40
C THR A 236 -11.96 8.17 -6.62
N ARG A 237 -12.40 7.81 -5.41
CA ARG A 237 -12.82 8.81 -4.43
C ARG A 237 -11.59 9.51 -3.85
N VAL A 238 -11.73 10.80 -3.55
CA VAL A 238 -10.82 11.50 -2.65
C VAL A 238 -10.81 10.76 -1.30
N PRO A 239 -9.64 10.31 -0.81
CA PRO A 239 -9.56 9.59 0.45
C PRO A 239 -9.93 10.46 1.65
N LEU A 240 -10.41 9.83 2.70
CA LEU A 240 -10.46 10.42 4.03
C LEU A 240 -9.12 10.16 4.73
N LYS A 241 -8.41 11.23 5.08
CA LYS A 241 -7.02 11.15 5.54
C LYS A 241 -6.89 11.55 7.01
N VAL A 242 -6.13 10.75 7.76
CA VAL A 242 -5.70 11.05 9.13
C VAL A 242 -4.21 10.70 9.26
N ARG A 243 -3.55 11.24 10.28
CA ARG A 243 -2.15 10.90 10.60
C ARG A 243 -2.09 9.80 11.67
N GLY A 244 -1.15 8.88 11.54
CA GLY A 244 -0.79 8.00 12.65
C GLY A 244 -0.30 8.81 13.85
N ALA A 245 -0.34 8.20 15.03
CA ALA A 245 0.04 8.87 16.28
C ALA A 245 0.96 8.00 17.14
N GLU A 246 0.41 7.02 17.87
CA GLU A 246 1.21 6.23 18.81
C GLU A 246 1.19 4.75 18.43
N VAL A 247 2.36 4.12 18.45
CA VAL A 247 2.45 2.65 18.47
C VAL A 247 2.22 2.17 19.88
N LEU A 248 1.16 1.38 20.07
CA LEU A 248 0.76 0.83 21.36
C LEU A 248 1.45 -0.50 21.64
N ALA A 249 1.55 -1.34 20.62
CA ALA A 249 2.22 -2.63 20.67
C ALA A 249 2.72 -3.01 19.27
N THR A 250 3.86 -3.68 19.21
CA THR A 250 4.38 -4.24 17.96
C THR A 250 5.12 -5.54 18.24
N ASN A 251 5.11 -6.49 17.30
CA ASN A 251 5.76 -7.77 17.46
C ASN A 251 6.24 -8.37 16.14
N TYR A 252 7.53 -8.67 16.05
CA TYR A 252 8.13 -9.27 14.86
C TYR A 252 7.64 -10.71 14.57
N LYS A 253 7.46 -11.55 15.61
CA LYS A 253 7.10 -12.98 15.43
C LYS A 253 5.72 -13.17 14.79
N TYR A 254 4.79 -12.28 15.10
CA TYR A 254 3.43 -12.27 14.55
C TYR A 254 3.20 -11.09 13.59
N ASP A 255 4.28 -10.41 13.23
CA ASP A 255 4.35 -9.27 12.33
C ASP A 255 3.17 -8.30 12.43
N PHE A 256 2.86 -7.82 13.64
CA PHE A 256 1.78 -6.85 13.83
C PHE A 256 2.30 -5.56 14.47
N THR A 257 1.63 -4.47 14.16
CA THR A 257 1.67 -3.20 14.88
C THR A 257 0.23 -2.76 15.18
N LEU A 258 -0.06 -2.55 16.45
CA LEU A 258 -1.26 -1.88 16.94
C LEU A 258 -0.92 -0.41 17.21
N PHE A 259 -1.68 0.50 16.61
CA PHE A 259 -1.40 1.94 16.69
C PHE A 259 -2.69 2.78 16.79
N THR A 260 -2.51 4.07 17.05
CA THR A 260 -3.56 5.09 17.12
C THR A 260 -3.38 6.15 16.02
N VAL A 261 -4.40 6.97 15.79
CA VAL A 261 -4.34 8.16 14.91
C VAL A 261 -4.63 9.45 15.68
N ALA A 262 -4.14 10.58 15.18
CA ALA A 262 -4.30 11.90 15.83
C ALA A 262 -5.72 12.49 15.70
N ASP A 263 -6.36 12.31 14.54
CA ASP A 263 -7.68 12.88 14.21
C ASP A 263 -8.77 11.81 14.19
N TYR A 264 -8.89 11.02 15.26
CA TYR A 264 -9.76 9.84 15.30
C TYR A 264 -11.24 10.15 15.04
N GLU A 265 -11.71 11.31 15.51
CA GLU A 265 -13.07 11.80 15.30
C GLU A 265 -13.45 11.96 13.82
N LYS A 266 -12.47 12.07 12.92
CA LYS A 266 -12.74 12.07 11.47
C LYS A 266 -13.14 10.69 10.96
N ILE A 267 -12.76 9.61 11.64
CA ILE A 267 -12.92 8.23 11.18
C ILE A 267 -13.73 7.34 12.14
N ASP A 268 -14.12 7.83 13.32
CA ASP A 268 -14.85 7.08 14.36
C ASP A 268 -16.19 6.49 13.88
N HIS A 269 -16.81 7.13 12.89
CA HIS A 269 -18.06 6.72 12.24
C HIS A 269 -17.89 5.59 11.20
N LEU A 270 -16.65 5.24 10.84
CA LEU A 270 -16.40 4.11 9.94
C LEU A 270 -16.67 2.80 10.67
N PRO A 271 -17.05 1.73 9.95
CA PRO A 271 -17.14 0.41 10.56
C PRO A 271 -15.78 -0.05 11.08
N HIS A 272 -15.83 -0.93 12.08
CA HIS A 272 -14.68 -1.59 12.68
C HIS A 272 -14.72 -3.07 12.34
N LEU A 273 -13.55 -3.70 12.25
CA LEU A 273 -13.47 -5.13 12.04
C LEU A 273 -13.18 -5.82 13.37
N PRO A 274 -14.15 -6.53 13.97
CA PRO A 274 -13.89 -7.33 15.15
C PRO A 274 -12.84 -8.40 14.86
N MET A 275 -12.05 -8.76 15.88
CA MET A 275 -11.03 -9.81 15.79
C MET A 275 -11.61 -11.14 16.27
N ASP A 276 -11.38 -12.20 15.50
CA ASP A 276 -11.69 -13.54 15.95
C ASP A 276 -10.62 -14.00 16.95
N THR A 277 -11.07 -14.37 18.14
CA THR A 277 -10.20 -14.85 19.23
C THR A 277 -10.09 -16.38 19.25
N ASP A 278 -10.95 -17.07 18.50
CA ASP A 278 -10.92 -18.49 18.29
C ASP A 278 -9.97 -18.88 17.15
N ARG A 279 -9.55 -20.14 17.18
CA ARG A 279 -8.65 -20.66 16.16
C ARG A 279 -9.42 -20.98 14.87
N ALA A 280 -9.17 -20.20 13.83
CA ALA A 280 -9.60 -20.48 12.47
C ALA A 280 -9.21 -21.89 11.98
N TYR A 281 -9.99 -22.46 11.08
CA TYR A 281 -9.84 -23.85 10.63
C TYR A 281 -9.56 -23.99 9.12
N ALA A 282 -8.85 -25.07 8.75
CA ALA A 282 -8.61 -25.35 7.33
C ALA A 282 -9.94 -25.62 6.62
N GLY A 283 -10.15 -24.97 5.48
CA GLY A 283 -11.39 -25.00 4.71
C GLY A 283 -12.36 -23.85 5.01
N GLU A 284 -12.12 -23.08 6.08
CA GLU A 284 -12.89 -21.87 6.39
C GLU A 284 -12.78 -20.86 5.25
N LYS A 285 -13.93 -20.30 4.84
CA LYS A 285 -14.01 -19.36 3.72
C LYS A 285 -13.66 -17.97 4.21
N VAL A 286 -12.78 -17.31 3.48
CA VAL A 286 -12.29 -15.98 3.84
C VAL A 286 -12.33 -15.04 2.65
N PHE A 287 -12.15 -13.76 2.91
CA PHE A 287 -11.82 -12.75 1.92
C PHE A 287 -10.81 -11.77 2.52
N ILE A 288 -10.13 -11.03 1.64
CA ILE A 288 -9.12 -10.05 2.04
C ILE A 288 -9.50 -8.74 1.37
N ALA A 289 -9.60 -7.67 2.17
CA ALA A 289 -9.76 -6.31 1.67
C ALA A 289 -8.42 -5.58 1.82
N GLU A 290 -7.87 -5.09 0.72
CA GLU A 290 -6.45 -4.72 0.65
C GLU A 290 -6.16 -3.59 -0.35
N HIS A 291 -4.96 -3.01 -0.25
CA HIS A 291 -4.41 -2.03 -1.20
C HIS A 291 -3.20 -2.61 -1.96
N PRO A 292 -3.41 -3.58 -2.86
CA PRO A 292 -2.33 -4.32 -3.50
C PRO A 292 -1.61 -3.41 -4.51
N GLY A 293 -0.29 -3.36 -4.45
CA GLY A 293 0.51 -2.42 -5.22
C GLY A 293 0.28 -0.95 -4.84
N GLY A 294 -0.38 -0.68 -3.70
CA GLY A 294 -0.79 0.68 -3.30
C GLY A 294 -2.00 1.19 -4.06
N ARG A 295 -2.66 0.31 -4.83
CA ARG A 295 -3.83 0.62 -5.66
C ARG A 295 -5.07 0.96 -4.82
N PRO A 296 -6.12 1.54 -5.43
CA PRO A 296 -7.41 1.69 -4.79
C PRO A 296 -7.93 0.36 -4.25
N LEU A 297 -8.70 0.39 -3.17
CA LEU A 297 -9.16 -0.80 -2.43
C LEU A 297 -9.68 -1.91 -3.35
N ARG A 298 -9.07 -3.09 -3.24
CA ARG A 298 -9.47 -4.32 -3.91
C ARG A 298 -9.85 -5.38 -2.88
N ILE A 299 -10.60 -6.37 -3.33
CA ILE A 299 -11.02 -7.49 -2.50
C ILE A 299 -10.73 -8.80 -3.23
N ALA A 300 -9.88 -9.62 -2.61
CA ALA A 300 -9.64 -11.01 -2.96
C ALA A 300 -10.64 -11.91 -2.21
N ALA A 301 -11.77 -12.21 -2.85
CA ALA A 301 -12.82 -13.08 -2.29
C ALA A 301 -12.92 -14.45 -2.96
N VAL A 302 -12.22 -14.63 -4.08
CA VAL A 302 -12.20 -15.85 -4.88
C VAL A 302 -10.77 -16.16 -5.33
N SER A 303 -10.54 -17.40 -5.74
CA SER A 303 -9.26 -17.87 -6.28
C SER A 303 -9.48 -18.95 -7.34
N ASP A 304 -8.71 -18.91 -8.41
CA ASP A 304 -8.61 -19.92 -9.46
C ASP A 304 -7.75 -21.13 -9.03
N ARG A 305 -7.05 -21.02 -7.89
CA ARG A 305 -6.32 -22.10 -7.24
C ARG A 305 -7.19 -22.90 -6.29
N GLY A 306 -6.96 -24.21 -6.27
CA GLY A 306 -7.64 -25.14 -5.36
C GLY A 306 -8.99 -25.67 -5.85
N GLY A 307 -9.45 -25.25 -7.03
CA GLY A 307 -10.55 -25.87 -7.78
C GLY A 307 -10.07 -26.89 -8.81
N PRO A 308 -10.91 -27.89 -9.20
CA PRO A 308 -10.57 -28.78 -10.31
C PRO A 308 -10.39 -27.98 -11.60
N SER A 309 -9.28 -28.23 -12.30
CA SER A 309 -8.93 -27.58 -13.58
C SER A 309 -8.90 -26.04 -13.55
N GLY A 310 -8.55 -25.42 -12.42
CA GLY A 310 -8.44 -23.96 -12.31
C GLY A 310 -9.78 -23.23 -12.19
N ALA A 311 -10.84 -23.93 -11.78
CA ALA A 311 -12.15 -23.32 -11.63
C ALA A 311 -12.18 -22.38 -10.42
N ILE A 312 -12.65 -21.14 -10.63
CA ILE A 312 -12.83 -20.11 -9.59
C ILE A 312 -13.68 -20.65 -8.42
N ARG A 313 -13.18 -20.51 -7.19
CA ARG A 313 -13.89 -20.84 -5.94
C ARG A 313 -13.73 -19.72 -4.94
N LEU A 314 -14.58 -19.71 -3.91
CA LEU A 314 -14.39 -18.83 -2.77
C LEU A 314 -13.02 -19.10 -2.14
N CYS A 315 -12.38 -17.99 -1.80
CA CYS A 315 -11.17 -17.99 -1.00
C CYS A 315 -11.36 -18.76 0.30
N LYS A 316 -10.34 -19.51 0.70
CA LYS A 316 -10.37 -20.31 1.92
C LYS A 316 -8.99 -20.53 2.50
N ILE A 317 -8.93 -20.76 3.80
CA ILE A 317 -7.74 -21.22 4.50
C ILE A 317 -7.41 -22.64 4.04
N ILE A 318 -6.16 -22.91 3.65
CA ILE A 318 -5.68 -24.24 3.25
C ILE A 318 -4.87 -24.93 4.35
N ASP A 319 -4.14 -24.18 5.16
CA ASP A 319 -3.45 -24.64 6.36
C ASP A 319 -3.62 -23.60 7.47
N ASN A 320 -3.97 -24.04 8.68
CA ASN A 320 -4.16 -23.18 9.86
C ASN A 320 -3.03 -23.34 10.90
N GLY A 321 -1.87 -23.81 10.46
CA GLY A 321 -0.67 -23.98 11.27
C GLY A 321 0.61 -23.85 10.45
N ALA A 322 0.61 -22.98 9.44
CA ALA A 322 1.77 -22.68 8.62
C ALA A 322 2.86 -21.93 9.41
N ASN A 323 4.10 -22.01 8.94
CA ASN A 323 5.22 -21.29 9.53
C ASN A 323 5.35 -19.91 8.86
N GLY A 324 5.11 -18.84 9.62
CA GLY A 324 5.52 -17.49 9.27
C GLY A 324 6.89 -17.15 9.88
N ASN A 325 7.00 -15.99 10.54
CA ASN A 325 8.20 -15.59 11.30
C ASN A 325 8.47 -16.47 12.54
N GLY A 326 7.56 -17.39 12.86
CA GLY A 326 7.77 -18.46 13.82
C GLY A 326 7.01 -19.73 13.47
N LEU A 327 7.28 -20.80 14.21
CA LEU A 327 6.60 -22.08 13.99
C LEU A 327 5.09 -21.99 14.23
N ARG A 328 4.30 -22.43 13.25
CA ARG A 328 2.84 -22.55 13.33
C ARG A 328 2.12 -21.25 13.75
N THR A 329 2.69 -20.12 13.34
CA THR A 329 2.19 -18.77 13.65
C THR A 329 1.09 -18.32 12.69
N ASP A 330 0.98 -18.99 11.52
CA ASP A 330 0.24 -18.45 10.39
C ASP A 330 -0.88 -19.37 9.90
N LEU A 331 -1.82 -18.74 9.21
CA LEU A 331 -2.76 -19.33 8.26
C LEU A 331 -2.17 -19.21 6.86
N SER A 332 -2.53 -20.11 5.94
CA SER A 332 -2.20 -19.96 4.52
C SER A 332 -3.41 -20.10 3.61
N TYR A 333 -3.36 -19.49 2.43
CA TYR A 333 -4.44 -19.44 1.44
C TYR A 333 -3.90 -19.12 0.04
N TYR A 334 -4.77 -19.21 -0.98
CA TYR A 334 -4.44 -18.82 -2.37
C TYR A 334 -5.18 -17.56 -2.83
N CYS A 335 -5.74 -16.79 -1.90
CA CYS A 335 -6.28 -15.46 -2.20
C CYS A 335 -5.15 -14.57 -2.70
N ASP A 336 -5.34 -13.95 -3.85
CA ASP A 336 -4.32 -13.12 -4.48
C ASP A 336 -4.06 -11.89 -3.66
N THR A 337 -2.78 -11.64 -3.41
CA THR A 337 -2.28 -10.42 -2.79
C THR A 337 -1.09 -9.93 -3.61
N GLU A 338 -0.65 -8.71 -3.38
CA GLU A 338 0.60 -8.18 -3.92
C GLU A 338 1.25 -7.32 -2.86
N GLY A 339 2.47 -6.88 -3.10
CA GLY A 339 3.13 -5.84 -2.34
C GLY A 339 2.20 -4.78 -1.78
N GLY A 340 2.36 -4.45 -0.50
CA GLY A 340 1.56 -3.49 0.25
C GLY A 340 0.15 -3.96 0.62
N SER A 341 -0.18 -5.21 0.30
CA SER A 341 -1.26 -5.91 0.99
C SER A 341 -0.86 -6.24 2.42
N SER A 342 0.41 -6.11 2.79
CA SER A 342 0.93 -6.09 4.15
C SER A 342 -0.01 -5.36 5.12
N GLY A 343 -0.53 -6.08 6.10
CA GLY A 343 -1.39 -5.56 7.16
C GLY A 343 -2.87 -5.68 6.85
N SER A 344 -3.23 -6.23 5.69
CA SER A 344 -4.63 -6.46 5.32
C SER A 344 -5.29 -7.48 6.24
N PRO A 345 -6.56 -7.25 6.61
CA PRO A 345 -7.33 -8.21 7.39
C PRO A 345 -7.75 -9.40 6.51
N VAL A 346 -7.51 -10.62 7.00
CA VAL A 346 -8.11 -11.84 6.48
C VAL A 346 -9.38 -12.09 7.27
N ILE A 347 -10.53 -11.98 6.60
CA ILE A 347 -11.84 -11.90 7.25
C ILE A 347 -12.63 -13.17 6.98
N SER A 348 -13.19 -13.78 8.03
CA SER A 348 -14.09 -14.92 7.91
C SER A 348 -15.38 -14.51 7.23
N ARG A 349 -15.80 -15.28 6.22
CA ARG A 349 -17.11 -15.08 5.57
C ARG A 349 -18.28 -15.47 6.46
N ASP A 350 -18.06 -16.31 7.47
CA ASP A 350 -19.13 -16.83 8.31
C ASP A 350 -19.45 -15.88 9.48
N THR A 351 -18.42 -15.20 10.02
CA THR A 351 -18.57 -14.32 11.21
C THR A 351 -18.37 -12.83 10.91
N GLY A 352 -17.67 -12.48 9.82
CA GLY A 352 -17.25 -11.10 9.54
C GLY A 352 -16.07 -10.64 10.41
N GLU A 353 -15.49 -11.53 11.20
CA GLU A 353 -14.35 -11.24 12.09
C GLU A 353 -13.00 -11.51 11.40
N VAL A 354 -11.97 -10.78 11.82
CA VAL A 354 -10.61 -10.94 11.31
C VAL A 354 -9.97 -12.16 11.94
N VAL A 355 -9.66 -13.17 11.13
CA VAL A 355 -9.01 -14.43 11.55
C VAL A 355 -7.49 -14.40 11.37
N GLY A 356 -6.97 -13.47 10.58
CA GLY A 356 -5.53 -13.30 10.40
C GLY A 356 -5.13 -11.93 9.84
N LEU A 357 -3.84 -11.62 9.96
CA LEU A 357 -3.21 -10.40 9.46
C LEU A 357 -2.21 -10.77 8.35
N HIS A 358 -2.48 -10.40 7.10
CA HIS A 358 -1.62 -10.75 5.97
C HIS A 358 -0.23 -10.11 6.11
N HIS A 359 0.83 -10.85 5.76
CA HIS A 359 2.22 -10.33 5.76
C HIS A 359 3.21 -11.09 4.87
N LEU A 360 2.88 -12.33 4.47
CA LEU A 360 3.78 -13.19 3.73
C LEU A 360 3.07 -13.82 2.54
N GLY A 361 3.84 -14.29 1.57
CA GLY A 361 3.32 -15.19 0.56
C GLY A 361 4.35 -16.10 -0.09
N GLY A 362 4.32 -16.17 -1.43
CA GLY A 362 5.05 -17.15 -2.23
C GLY A 362 4.16 -18.30 -2.70
N CYS A 363 2.84 -18.11 -2.66
CA CYS A 363 1.81 -19.05 -3.10
C CYS A 363 2.01 -20.48 -2.56
N PRO A 364 1.53 -20.73 -1.33
CA PRO A 364 0.42 -20.00 -0.71
C PRO A 364 0.81 -18.66 -0.07
N ASN A 365 -0.14 -17.73 -0.07
CA ASN A 365 -0.12 -16.52 0.76
C ASN A 365 -0.38 -16.87 2.22
N GLN A 366 0.10 -16.04 3.14
CA GLN A 366 0.08 -16.32 4.57
C GLN A 366 -0.30 -15.09 5.40
N ALA A 367 -0.91 -15.36 6.55
CA ALA A 367 -1.33 -14.36 7.52
C ALA A 367 -1.04 -14.82 8.94
N ALA A 368 -0.49 -13.93 9.77
CA ALA A 368 -0.32 -14.18 11.18
C ALA A 368 -1.69 -14.37 11.85
N ARG A 369 -1.82 -15.43 12.64
CA ARG A 369 -3.11 -15.84 13.21
C ARG A 369 -3.63 -14.86 14.26
N MET A 370 -4.90 -14.47 14.14
CA MET A 370 -5.50 -13.53 15.09
C MET A 370 -5.65 -14.12 16.49
N ASP A 371 -5.93 -15.42 16.63
CA ASP A 371 -5.95 -16.12 17.93
C ASP A 371 -4.58 -16.11 18.66
N ARG A 372 -3.50 -15.80 17.95
CA ARG A 372 -2.16 -15.65 18.52
C ARG A 372 -1.77 -14.20 18.79
N ILE A 373 -2.28 -13.27 17.98
CA ILE A 373 -2.08 -11.83 18.15
C ILE A 373 -2.92 -11.33 19.32
N TRP A 374 -4.20 -11.71 19.39
CA TRP A 374 -5.17 -11.19 20.34
C TRP A 374 -4.68 -11.16 21.79
N PRO A 375 -4.11 -12.24 22.37
CA PRO A 375 -3.63 -12.21 23.75
C PRO A 375 -2.54 -11.15 24.03
N LEU A 376 -1.79 -10.73 23.02
CA LEU A 376 -0.73 -9.72 23.13
C LEU A 376 -1.29 -8.28 23.10
N ILE A 377 -2.48 -8.10 22.52
CA ILE A 377 -3.08 -6.78 22.33
C ILE A 377 -4.35 -6.57 23.15
N ALA A 378 -4.96 -7.62 23.69
CA ALA A 378 -6.14 -7.55 24.54
C ALA A 378 -6.05 -6.51 25.68
N PRO A 379 -4.89 -6.29 26.35
CA PRO A 379 -4.78 -5.25 27.39
C PRO A 379 -5.00 -3.80 26.91
N TYR A 380 -4.97 -3.55 25.60
CA TYR A 380 -5.17 -2.24 24.98
C TYR A 380 -6.62 -1.96 24.57
N TYR A 381 -7.50 -2.96 24.67
CA TYR A 381 -8.95 -2.85 24.47
C TYR A 381 -9.59 -2.82 25.87
N ARG A 382 -10.18 -1.68 26.25
CA ARG A 382 -10.75 -1.45 27.59
C ARG A 382 -12.17 -0.91 27.49
#